data_AF-A0A4R0M8F9-F1
#
_entry.id   AF-A0A4R0M8F9-F1
#
_cell.length_a   1.000
_cell.length_b   1.000
_cell.length_c   1.000
_cell.angle_alpha   90.00
_cell.angle_beta   90.00
_cell.angle_gamma   90.00
#
_symmetry.space_group_name_H-M   'P 1'
#
loop_
_entity.id
_entity.type
_entity.pdbx_description
1 polymer ?
#
loop_
_entity_poly.entity_id
_entity_poly.type
_entity_poly.pdbx_seq_one_letter_code
_entity_poly.pdbx_strand_id
1 'polypeptide(L)'
;DKVFALARLAKWHEKVRQTGFKSFNTIARSIQNHYQTILNYFDNRSTNASAESFNAKIKAFRNLFRGVKNIEFFLYRLTQLYA
;
A
#
# COMPACT_ATOMS: atom_id res chain seq x y z
N ASP A 1 -2.87 -2.88 19.96
CA ASP A 1 -1.74 -3.54 20.61
C ASP A 1 -0.95 -4.37 19.59
N LYS A 2 0.38 -4.22 19.54
CA LYS A 2 1.25 -4.88 18.55
C LYS A 2 1.28 -6.40 18.71
N VAL A 3 1.17 -6.91 19.93
CA VAL A 3 1.19 -8.35 20.22
C VAL A 3 -0.03 -9.01 19.61
N PHE A 4 -1.20 -8.39 19.77
CA PHE A 4 -2.43 -8.87 19.14
C PHE A 4 -2.37 -8.84 17.60
N ALA A 5 -1.77 -7.80 17.03
CA ALA A 5 -1.58 -7.70 15.57
C ALA A 5 -0.65 -8.79 15.02
N LEU A 6 0.47 -9.05 15.70
CA LEU A 6 1.40 -10.13 15.33
C LEU A 6 0.73 -11.50 15.41
N ALA A 7 -0.03 -11.77 16.48
CA ALA A 7 -0.77 -13.02 16.62
C ALA A 7 -1.79 -13.22 15.49
N ARG A 8 -2.49 -12.15 15.07
CA ARG A 8 -3.42 -12.20 13.93
C ARG A 8 -2.71 -12.42 12.59
N LEU A 9 -1.56 -11.80 12.37
CA LEU A 9 -0.73 -12.04 11.17
C LEU A 9 -0.25 -13.49 11.10
N ALA A 10 0.22 -14.04 12.22
CA ALA A 10 0.63 -15.45 12.30
C ALA A 10 -0.54 -16.40 11.99
N LYS A 11 -1.73 -16.14 12.55
CA LYS A 11 -2.94 -16.92 12.26
C LYS A 11 -3.34 -16.83 10.79
N TRP A 12 -3.23 -15.65 10.18
CA TRP A 12 -3.51 -15.46 8.76
C TRP A 12 -2.53 -16.24 7.88
N HIS A 13 -1.24 -16.22 8.22
CA HIS A 13 -0.21 -17.00 7.53
C HIS A 13 -0.49 -18.49 7.55
N GLU A 14 -0.89 -19.02 8.69
CA GLU A 14 -1.25 -20.42 8.82
C GLU A 14 -2.47 -20.77 7.95
N LYS A 15 -3.48 -19.90 7.92
CA LYS A 15 -4.64 -20.07 7.03
C LYS A 15 -4.24 -20.10 5.56
N VAL A 16 -3.37 -19.19 5.13
CA VAL A 16 -2.86 -19.14 3.75
C VAL A 16 -2.11 -20.43 3.41
N ARG A 17 -1.25 -20.91 4.31
CA ARG A 17 -0.53 -22.17 4.14
C ARG A 17 -1.48 -23.35 3.98
N GLN A 18 -2.52 -23.42 4.81
CA GLN A 18 -3.54 -24.47 4.75
C GLN A 18 -4.39 -24.43 3.47
N THR A 19 -4.58 -23.26 2.86
CA THR A 19 -5.35 -23.16 1.61
C THR A 19 -4.67 -23.81 0.40
N GLY A 20 -3.37 -24.09 0.47
CA GLY A 20 -2.62 -24.78 -0.60
C GLY A 20 -2.44 -23.99 -1.90
N PHE A 21 -2.94 -22.75 -1.99
CA PHE A 21 -2.81 -21.92 -3.19
C PHE A 21 -1.38 -21.39 -3.33
N LYS A 22 -0.65 -21.94 -4.29
CA LYS A 22 0.73 -21.51 -4.60
C LYS A 22 0.85 -20.02 -4.93
N SER A 23 -0.20 -19.40 -5.49
CA SER A 23 -0.25 -17.96 -5.79
C SER A 23 -0.13 -17.06 -4.55
N PHE A 24 -0.59 -17.53 -3.38
CA PHE A 24 -0.47 -16.76 -2.15
C PHE A 24 0.89 -16.90 -1.46
N ASN A 25 1.72 -17.88 -1.84
CA ASN A 25 3.04 -18.07 -1.22
C ASN A 25 3.95 -16.85 -1.42
N THR A 26 3.90 -16.22 -2.59
CA THR A 26 4.68 -15.00 -2.88
C THR A 26 4.22 -13.83 -2.01
N ILE A 27 2.90 -13.66 -1.87
CA ILE A 27 2.31 -12.60 -1.06
C ILE A 27 2.64 -12.82 0.42
N ALA A 28 2.47 -14.04 0.91
CA ALA A 28 2.83 -14.44 2.27
C ALA A 28 4.30 -14.12 2.55
N ARG A 29 5.22 -14.56 1.68
CA ARG A 29 6.65 -14.29 1.85
C ARG A 29 6.97 -12.79 1.92
N SER A 30 6.34 -11.99 1.06
CA SER A 30 6.50 -10.53 1.08
C SER A 30 6.05 -9.92 2.41
N ILE A 31 4.87 -10.32 2.91
CA ILE A 31 4.35 -9.81 4.18
C ILE A 31 5.28 -10.20 5.34
N GLN A 32 5.76 -11.45 5.38
CA GLN A 32 6.74 -11.91 6.38
C GLN A 32 8.01 -11.05 6.39
N ASN A 33 8.58 -10.77 5.21
CA ASN A 33 9.79 -9.95 5.09
C ASN A 33 9.60 -8.52 5.62
N HIS A 34 8.37 -8.03 5.68
CA HIS A 34 8.03 -6.66 6.10
C HIS A 34 7.23 -6.59 7.41
N TYR A 35 7.17 -7.66 8.19
CA TYR A 35 6.40 -7.71 9.45
C TYR A 35 6.69 -6.56 10.41
N GLN A 36 7.98 -6.22 10.61
CA GLN A 36 8.35 -5.14 11.52
C GLN A 36 7.76 -3.80 11.07
N THR A 37 7.90 -3.47 9.78
CA THR A 37 7.37 -2.24 9.19
C THR A 37 5.85 -2.19 9.24
N ILE A 38 5.18 -3.32 9.00
CA ILE A 38 3.71 -3.43 9.10
C ILE A 38 3.25 -3.21 10.55
N LEU A 39 3.96 -3.77 11.54
CA LEU A 39 3.62 -3.61 12.95
C LEU A 39 3.81 -2.18 13.45
N ASN A 40 4.71 -1.40 12.85
CA ASN A 40 4.90 0.02 13.21
C ASN A 40 3.63 0.86 12.98
N TYR A 41 2.72 0.46 12.10
CA TYR A 41 1.40 1.09 11.94
C TYR A 41 0.62 1.15 13.26
N PHE A 42 0.79 0.16 14.15
CA PHE A 42 0.05 0.09 15.40
C PHE A 42 0.61 1.03 16.49
N ASP A 43 1.79 1.62 16.29
CA ASP A 43 2.32 2.70 17.13
C ASP A 43 1.65 4.03 16.78
N ASN A 44 1.68 4.39 15.50
CA ASN A 44 1.13 5.63 14.97
C ASN A 44 0.16 5.29 13.84
N ARG A 45 -1.14 5.24 14.16
CA ARG A 45 -2.20 4.79 13.24
C ARG A 45 -2.57 5.85 12.19
N SER A 46 -1.64 6.22 11.33
CA SER A 46 -1.90 7.12 10.22
C SER A 46 -2.80 6.46 9.18
N THR A 47 -3.89 7.13 8.81
CA THR A 47 -4.82 6.64 7.78
C THR A 47 -4.22 6.77 6.37
N ASN A 48 -4.29 5.72 5.56
CA ASN A 48 -3.81 5.71 4.17
C ASN A 48 -4.73 6.48 3.18
N ALA A 49 -5.92 6.91 3.63
CA ALA A 49 -6.94 7.52 2.76
C ALA A 49 -6.43 8.75 2.01
N SER A 50 -5.61 9.61 2.62
CA SER A 50 -5.04 10.78 1.94
C SER A 50 -4.10 10.38 0.80
N ALA A 51 -3.26 9.35 1.01
CA ALA A 51 -2.36 8.83 -0.01
C ALA A 51 -3.13 8.11 -1.13
N GLU A 52 -4.19 7.37 -0.80
CA GLU A 52 -5.07 6.72 -1.77
C GLU A 52 -5.82 7.75 -2.64
N SER A 53 -6.38 8.78 -2.01
CA SER A 53 -7.06 9.89 -2.69
C SER A 53 -6.10 10.64 -3.61
N PHE A 54 -4.88 10.93 -3.15
CA PHE A 54 -3.86 11.57 -3.99
C PHE A 54 -3.48 10.69 -5.18
N ASN A 55 -3.20 9.39 -4.97
CA ASN A 55 -2.92 8.45 -6.05
C ASN A 55 -4.07 8.35 -7.07
N ALA A 56 -5.32 8.44 -6.62
CA ALA A 56 -6.49 8.49 -7.50
C ALA A 56 -6.51 9.76 -8.36
N LYS A 57 -6.24 10.94 -7.77
CA LYS A 57 -6.10 12.21 -8.50
C LYS A 57 -4.99 12.14 -9.56
N ILE A 58 -3.83 11.57 -9.22
CA ILE A 58 -2.72 11.37 -10.18
C ILE A 58 -3.14 10.48 -11.34
N LYS A 59 -3.78 9.35 -11.06
CA LYS A 59 -4.26 8.42 -12.10
C LYS A 59 -5.26 9.12 -13.04
N ALA A 60 -6.22 9.87 -12.49
CA ALA A 60 -7.17 10.65 -13.28
C ALA A 60 -6.47 11.68 -14.17
N PHE A 61 -5.51 12.42 -13.61
CA PHE A 61 -4.70 13.38 -14.36
C PHE A 61 -3.93 12.71 -15.51
N ARG A 62 -3.22 11.62 -15.25
CA ARG A 62 -2.52 10.85 -16.30
C ARG A 62 -3.46 10.35 -17.40
N ASN A 63 -4.68 9.96 -17.04
CA ASN A 63 -5.66 9.48 -18.01
C ASN A 63 -6.11 10.60 -18.97
N LEU A 64 -6.34 11.81 -18.46
CA LEU A 64 -6.73 12.97 -19.28
C LEU A 64 -5.67 13.32 -20.33
N PHE A 65 -4.39 13.24 -19.98
CA PHE A 65 -3.28 13.56 -20.86
C PHE A 65 -2.74 12.36 -21.66
N ARG A 66 -3.39 11.19 -21.54
CA ARG A 66 -2.97 9.91 -22.15
C ARG A 66 -1.50 9.60 -21.88
N GLY A 67 -1.11 9.74 -20.61
CA GLY A 67 0.26 9.59 -20.14
C GLY A 67 0.89 10.92 -19.70
N VAL A 68 2.22 10.93 -19.63
CA VAL A 68 3.01 12.09 -19.20
C VAL A 68 3.96 12.43 -20.34
N LYS A 69 3.60 13.44 -21.13
CA LYS A 69 4.40 13.90 -22.27
C LYS A 69 5.40 15.00 -21.90
N ASN A 70 5.05 15.82 -20.92
CA ASN A 70 5.91 16.89 -20.39
C ASN A 70 6.01 16.72 -18.86
N ILE A 71 7.22 16.42 -18.39
CA ILE A 71 7.49 16.11 -16.97
C ILE A 71 7.39 17.38 -16.12
N GLU A 72 7.92 18.50 -16.58
CA GLU A 72 7.88 19.77 -15.85
C GLU A 72 6.44 20.23 -15.61
N PHE A 73 5.59 20.19 -16.66
CA PHE A 73 4.18 20.50 -16.54
C PHE A 73 3.44 19.52 -15.61
N PHE A 74 3.77 18.23 -15.69
CA PHE A 74 3.17 17.22 -14.83
C PHE A 74 3.51 17.47 -13.35
N LEU A 75 4.77 17.75 -13.02
CA LEU A 75 5.21 18.07 -11.67
C LEU A 75 4.57 19.38 -11.17
N TYR A 76 4.51 20.41 -12.01
CA TYR A 76 3.80 21.65 -11.69
C TYR A 76 2.32 21.42 -11.34
N ARG A 77 1.62 20.54 -12.08
CA ARG A 77 0.23 20.21 -11.77
C ARG A 77 0.08 19.33 -10.53
N LEU A 78 1.04 18.47 -10.25
CA LEU A 78 1.03 17.64 -9.04
C LEU A 78 1.17 18.46 -7.77
N THR A 79 2.04 19.47 -7.74
CA THR A 79 2.18 20.35 -6.56
C THR A 79 0.90 21.12 -6.27
N GLN A 80 0.14 21.50 -7.30
CA GLN A 80 -1.17 22.13 -7.15
C GLN A 80 -2.29 21.16 -6.69
N LEU A 81 -2.14 19.85 -6.90
CA LEU A 81 -3.11 18.82 -6.50
C LEU A 81 -2.88 18.28 -5.08
N TYR A 82 -1.66 18.45 -4.56
CA TYR A 82 -1.25 18.06 -3.21
C TYR A 82 -1.65 19.10 -2.15
N ALA A 83 -1.87 20.35 -2.55
CA ALA A 83 -2.38 21.44 -1.70
C ALA A 83 -3.85 21.23 -1.30
#